data_AF-A0A9D4PE43-F1
#
_entry.id   AF-A0A9D4PE43-F1
#
_cell.length_a   1.000
_cell.length_b   1.000
_cell.length_c   1.000
_cell.angle_alpha   90.00
_cell.angle_beta   90.00
_cell.angle_gamma   90.00
#
_symmetry.space_group_name_H-M   'P 1'
#
loop_
_entity.id
_entity.type
_entity.pdbx_description
1 polymer ?
#
loop_
_entity_poly.entity_id
_entity_poly.type
_entity_poly.pdbx_seq_one_letter_code
_entity_poly.pdbx_strand_id
1 'polypeptide(L)'
;MERLQKKVHNLHDTERLRTLYDQLQTGVRSLEALGVASSTYGVLLLTILRKSIPSELCLEYYRMKTTSEAVPEDDLQEFLNFLKAEVESRERESTTCSTPL
;
A
#
# COMPACT_ATOMS: atom_id res chain seq x y z
N MET A 1 -20.86 4.15 -16.23
CA MET A 1 -20.81 3.31 -15.02
C MET A 1 -19.55 2.45 -15.13
N GLU A 2 -18.89 2.20 -14.00
CA GLU A 2 -17.78 1.23 -13.83
C GLU A 2 -16.35 1.70 -14.21
N ARG A 3 -15.79 2.60 -13.39
CA ARG A 3 -14.33 2.65 -13.19
C ARG A 3 -13.95 1.56 -12.20
N LEU A 4 -13.98 0.29 -12.63
CA LEU A 4 -13.38 -0.77 -11.82
C LEU A 4 -11.88 -0.49 -11.74
N GLN A 5 -11.36 -0.42 -10.52
CA GLN A 5 -9.94 -0.26 -10.22
C GLN A 5 -9.12 -1.22 -11.09
N LYS A 6 -8.22 -0.67 -11.93
CA LYS A 6 -7.21 -1.48 -12.60
C LYS A 6 -6.36 -2.11 -11.51
N LYS A 7 -6.59 -3.40 -11.26
CA LYS A 7 -5.75 -4.24 -10.39
C LYS A 7 -4.30 -4.00 -10.78
N VAL A 8 -3.44 -3.77 -9.78
CA VAL A 8 -2.00 -3.67 -10.04
C VAL A 8 -1.57 -5.08 -10.41
N HIS A 9 -1.43 -5.35 -11.71
CA HIS A 9 -1.08 -6.67 -12.23
C HIS A 9 0.43 -6.86 -12.33
N ASN A 10 1.19 -5.77 -12.27
CA ASN A 10 2.64 -5.79 -12.43
C ASN A 10 3.28 -4.99 -11.29
N LEU A 11 4.22 -5.64 -10.61
CA LEU A 11 5.05 -5.05 -9.57
C LEU A 11 5.81 -3.82 -10.10
N HIS A 12 6.25 -3.85 -11.35
CA HIS A 12 7.05 -2.78 -11.95
C HIS A 12 6.28 -1.51 -12.33
N ASP A 13 4.96 -1.48 -12.14
CA ASP A 13 4.14 -0.29 -12.41
C ASP A 13 4.11 0.61 -11.17
N THR A 14 5.25 1.27 -10.92
CA THR A 14 5.46 2.16 -9.76
C THR A 14 4.43 3.29 -9.73
N GLU A 15 4.05 3.85 -10.89
CA GLU A 15 3.03 4.91 -10.97
C GLU A 15 1.65 4.44 -10.53
N ARG A 16 1.23 3.22 -10.91
CA ARG A 16 -0.04 2.67 -10.44
C ARG A 16 -0.01 2.33 -8.96
N LEU A 17 1.10 1.81 -8.45
CA LEU A 17 1.25 1.55 -7.02
C LEU A 17 1.19 2.85 -6.22
N ARG A 18 1.85 3.91 -6.71
CA ARG A 18 1.79 5.26 -6.14
C ARG A 18 0.36 5.81 -6.12
N THR A 19 -0.32 5.74 -7.26
CA THR A 19 -1.72 6.20 -7.38
C THR A 19 -2.65 5.45 -6.43
N LEU A 20 -2.46 4.13 -6.28
CA LEU A 20 -3.22 3.33 -5.34
C LEU A 20 -2.97 3.78 -3.90
N TYR A 21 -1.70 3.96 -3.51
CA TYR A 21 -1.33 4.46 -2.19
C TYR A 21 -1.96 5.83 -1.89
N ASP A 22 -1.86 6.77 -2.82
CA ASP A 22 -2.41 8.13 -2.65
C ASP A 22 -3.93 8.13 -2.48
N GLN A 23 -4.64 7.30 -3.25
CA GLN A 23 -6.09 7.13 -3.11
C GLN A 23 -6.46 6.54 -1.76
N LEU A 24 -5.73 5.53 -1.28
CA LEU A 24 -5.98 4.91 0.02
C LEU A 24 -5.73 5.90 1.15
N GLN A 25 -4.61 6.60 1.12
CA GLN A 25 -4.26 7.54 2.17
C GLN A 25 -5.25 8.72 2.22
N THR A 26 -5.73 9.19 1.06
CA THR A 26 -6.79 10.21 0.99
C THR A 26 -8.09 9.69 1.59
N GLY A 27 -8.50 8.46 1.27
CA GLY A 27 -9.70 7.83 1.81
C GLY A 27 -9.63 7.65 3.33
N VAL A 28 -8.52 7.13 3.83
CA VAL A 28 -8.27 6.94 5.27
C VAL A 28 -8.35 8.27 6.02
N ARG A 29 -7.63 9.31 5.55
CA ARG A 29 -7.68 10.64 6.17
C ARG A 29 -9.08 11.25 6.15
N SER A 30 -9.85 11.00 5.09
CA SER A 30 -11.24 11.48 4.99
C SER A 30 -12.14 10.81 6.03
N LEU A 31 -11.97 9.51 6.25
CA LEU A 31 -12.71 8.75 7.27
C LEU A 31 -12.32 9.18 8.69
N GLU A 32 -11.03 9.38 8.94
CA GLU A 32 -10.52 9.90 10.21
C GLU A 32 -11.06 11.32 10.49
N ALA A 33 -11.10 12.19 9.48
CA ALA A 33 -11.66 13.55 9.60
C ALA A 33 -13.17 13.54 9.90
N LEU A 34 -13.88 12.47 9.50
CA LEU A 34 -15.28 12.23 9.86
C LEU A 34 -15.43 11.58 11.25
N GLY A 35 -14.32 11.34 11.96
CA GLY A 35 -14.31 10.71 13.29
C GLY A 35 -14.49 9.19 13.26
N VAL A 36 -14.31 8.55 12.10
CA VAL A 36 -14.41 7.09 11.98
C VAL A 36 -13.06 6.48 12.36
N ALA A 37 -13.04 5.61 13.36
CA ALA A 37 -11.84 4.91 13.79
C ALA A 37 -11.39 3.84 12.77
N SER A 38 -10.07 3.71 12.57
CA SER A 38 -9.45 2.71 11.69
C SER A 38 -9.86 1.28 12.04
N SER A 39 -10.13 0.98 13.31
CA SER A 39 -10.66 -0.31 13.76
C SER A 39 -12.00 -0.71 13.11
N THR A 40 -12.80 0.27 12.65
CA THR A 40 -14.14 0.03 12.08
C THR A 40 -14.08 -0.42 10.62
N TYR A 41 -13.11 0.09 9.85
CA TYR A 41 -12.97 -0.18 8.42
C TYR A 41 -11.66 -0.90 8.05
N GLY A 42 -10.69 -0.97 8.96
CA GLY A 42 -9.34 -1.46 8.69
C GLY A 42 -9.32 -2.91 8.22
N VAL A 43 -10.07 -3.80 8.87
CA VAL A 43 -10.19 -5.20 8.47
C VAL A 43 -10.78 -5.35 7.07
N LEU A 44 -11.82 -4.57 6.76
CA LEU A 44 -12.47 -4.58 5.44
C LEU A 44 -11.52 -4.04 4.37
N LEU A 45 -10.88 -2.91 4.64
CA LEU A 45 -9.96 -2.24 3.72
C LEU A 45 -8.75 -3.13 3.41
N LEU A 46 -8.14 -3.74 4.43
CA LEU A 46 -7.07 -4.73 4.27
C LEU A 46 -7.51 -5.92 3.41
N THR A 47 -8.73 -6.42 3.62
CA THR A 47 -9.27 -7.55 2.84
C THR A 47 -9.44 -7.20 1.37
N ILE A 48 -9.94 -6.00 1.07
CA ILE A 48 -10.08 -5.49 -0.30
C ILE A 48 -8.70 -5.25 -0.92
N LEU A 49 -7.79 -4.64 -0.15
CA LEU A 49 -6.45 -4.32 -0.59
C LEU A 49 -5.68 -5.55 -1.03
N ARG A 50 -5.71 -6.60 -0.21
CA ARG A 50 -5.10 -7.90 -0.52
C ARG A 50 -5.59 -8.51 -1.84
N LYS A 51 -6.80 -8.20 -2.29
CA LYS A 51 -7.33 -8.65 -3.59
C LYS A 51 -6.90 -7.74 -4.75
N SER A 52 -6.59 -6.47 -4.45
CA SER A 52 -6.25 -5.43 -5.43
C SER A 52 -4.77 -5.34 -5.76
N ILE A 53 -3.89 -5.71 -4.81
CA ILE A 53 -2.43 -5.73 -5.02
C ILE A 53 -1.93 -7.12 -5.47
N PRO A 54 -0.76 -7.19 -6.15
CA PRO A 54 -0.08 -8.44 -6.47
C PRO A 54 0.19 -9.29 -5.22
N SER A 55 0.12 -10.61 -5.39
CA SER A 55 0.44 -11.58 -4.33
C SER A 55 1.86 -11.42 -3.78
N GLU A 56 2.79 -11.03 -4.63
CA GLU A 56 4.20 -10.85 -4.29
C GLU A 56 4.39 -9.74 -3.25
N LEU A 57 3.69 -8.61 -3.40
CA LEU A 57 3.71 -7.52 -2.41
C LEU A 57 3.09 -7.95 -1.08
N CYS A 58 2.02 -8.73 -1.12
CA CYS A 58 1.45 -9.30 0.10
C CYS A 58 2.46 -10.23 0.80
N LEU A 59 3.17 -11.07 0.05
CA LEU A 59 4.17 -11.98 0.60
C LEU A 59 5.34 -11.22 1.24
N GLU A 60 5.81 -10.14 0.62
CA GLU A 60 6.83 -9.25 1.18
C GLU A 60 6.37 -8.63 2.50
N TYR A 61 5.14 -8.11 2.55
CA TYR A 61 4.55 -7.60 3.79
C TYR A 61 4.50 -8.66 4.89
N TYR A 62 4.00 -9.87 4.60
CA TYR A 62 3.92 -10.94 5.61
C TYR A 62 5.31 -11.42 6.07
N ARG A 63 6.30 -11.45 5.18
CA ARG A 63 7.70 -11.74 5.56
C ARG A 63 8.26 -10.68 6.50
N MET A 64 8.03 -9.40 6.19
CA MET A 64 8.45 -8.29 7.06
C MET A 64 7.76 -8.38 8.43
N LYS A 65 6.44 -8.61 8.44
CA LYS A 65 5.64 -8.73 9.66
C LYS A 65 6.07 -9.91 10.53
N THR A 66 6.38 -11.05 9.94
CA THR A 66 6.89 -12.23 10.68
C THR A 66 8.27 -11.97 11.29
N THR A 67 9.05 -11.08 10.70
CA THR A 67 10.39 -10.70 11.21
C THR A 67 10.28 -9.64 12.31
N SER A 68 9.19 -8.86 12.34
CA SER A 68 8.93 -7.86 13.36
C SER A 68 8.37 -8.52 14.62
N GLU A 69 9.10 -8.44 15.74
CA GLU A 69 8.63 -8.94 17.04
C GLU A 69 7.54 -8.04 17.67
N ALA A 70 7.30 -6.85 17.11
CA ALA A 70 6.30 -5.91 17.60
C ALA A 70 4.90 -6.28 17.07
N VAL A 71 3.95 -6.47 18.00
CA VAL A 71 2.52 -6.56 17.66
C VAL A 71 2.02 -5.15 17.32
N PRO A 72 1.57 -4.89 16.09
CA PRO A 72 1.05 -3.58 15.71
C PRO A 72 -0.26 -3.30 16.44
N GLU A 73 -0.42 -2.08 16.96
CA GLU A 73 -1.71 -1.61 17.51
C GLU A 73 -2.74 -1.34 16.40
N ASP A 74 -2.27 -1.00 15.18
CA ASP A 74 -3.10 -0.78 13.99
C ASP A 74 -2.47 -1.46 12.75
N ASP A 75 -3.01 -2.62 12.40
CA ASP A 75 -2.61 -3.41 11.23
C ASP A 75 -2.77 -2.63 9.90
N LEU A 76 -3.78 -1.75 9.81
CA LEU A 76 -3.99 -0.95 8.61
C LEU A 76 -2.88 0.10 8.47
N GLN A 77 -2.55 0.80 9.55
CA GLN A 77 -1.49 1.80 9.54
C GLN A 77 -0.12 1.17 9.26
N GLU A 78 0.16 0.00 9.84
CA GLU A 78 1.37 -0.77 9.54
C GLU A 78 1.46 -1.10 8.04
N PHE A 79 0.37 -1.61 7.45
CA PHE A 79 0.32 -1.93 6.04
C PHE A 79 0.49 -0.70 5.13
N LEU A 80 -0.12 0.44 5.49
CA LEU A 80 0.08 1.70 4.77
C LEU A 80 1.53 2.17 4.83
N ASN A 81 2.19 2.02 5.98
CA ASN A 81 3.60 2.36 6.13
C ASN A 81 4.50 1.46 5.27
N PHE A 82 4.21 0.16 5.22
CA PHE A 82 4.88 -0.76 4.30
C PHE A 82 4.72 -0.33 2.84
N LEU A 83 3.48 -0.07 2.40
CA LEU A 83 3.19 0.31 1.02
C LEU A 83 3.90 1.61 0.62
N LYS A 84 3.98 2.56 1.56
CA LYS A 84 4.74 3.80 1.38
C LYS A 84 6.22 3.54 1.15
N ALA A 85 6.86 2.76 2.03
CA ALA A 85 8.29 2.45 1.94
C ALA A 85 8.63 1.75 0.62
N GLU A 86 7.73 0.87 0.17
CA GLU A 86 7.87 0.13 -1.07
C GLU A 86 7.79 1.05 -2.31
N VAL A 87 6.80 1.95 -2.35
CA VAL A 87 6.69 2.98 -3.40
C VAL A 87 7.96 3.83 -3.44
N GLU A 88 8.40 4.33 -2.28
CA GLU A 88 9.61 5.17 -2.18
C GLU A 88 10.88 4.42 -2.59
N SER A 89 10.96 3.11 -2.35
CA SER A 89 12.11 2.30 -2.79
C SER A 89 12.16 2.17 -4.31
N ARG A 90 11.02 1.87 -4.94
CA ARG A 90 10.92 1.72 -6.40
C ARG A 90 11.14 3.04 -7.14
N GLU A 91 10.68 4.15 -6.58
CA GLU A 91 10.93 5.49 -7.14
C GLU A 91 12.43 5.84 -7.10
N ARG A 92 13.13 5.49 -6.01
CA ARG A 92 14.59 5.66 -5.91
C ARG A 92 15.35 4.81 -6.94
N GLU A 93 14.95 3.55 -7.14
CA GLU A 93 15.55 2.66 -8.14
C GLU A 93 15.30 3.13 -9.58
N SER A 94 14.16 3.77 -9.86
CA SER A 94 13.86 4.30 -11.20
C SER A 94 14.72 5.51 -11.59
N THR A 95 15.25 6.24 -10.60
CA THR A 95 16.03 7.48 -10.83
C THR A 95 17.52 7.20 -11.09
N THR A 96 18.04 6.02 -10.73
CA THR A 96 19.49 5.73 -10.80
C THR A 96 19.99 5.23 -12.16
N CYS A 97 19.13 5.04 -13.16
CA CYS A 97 19.52 4.61 -14.52
C CYS A 97 19.41 5.74 -15.56
N SER A 98 19.87 6.94 -15.23
CA SER A 98 19.99 8.04 -16.19
C SER A 98 21.22 8.90 -15.92
N THR A 99 22.40 8.29 -16.02
CA THR A 99 23.64 9.01 -16.37
C THR A 99 24.42 8.17 -17.38
N PRO A 100 24.34 8.46 -18.69
CA PRO A 100 25.34 8.02 -19.63
C PRO A 100 26.60 8.89 -19.42
N LEU A 101 27.73 8.25 -19.14
CA LEU A 101 29.06 8.84 -19.36
C LEU A 101 29.40 8.74 -20.85
#